data_AF-A0AA35V7U6-F1
#
_entry.id   AF-A0AA35V7U6-F1
#
_cell.length_a   1.000
_cell.length_b   1.000
_cell.length_c   1.000
_cell.angle_alpha   90.00
_cell.angle_beta   90.00
_cell.angle_gamma   90.00
#
_symmetry.space_group_name_H-M   'P 1'
#
loop_
_entity.id
_entity.type
_entity.pdbx_description
1 polymer ?
#
loop_
_entity_poly.entity_id
_entity_poly.type
_entity_poly.pdbx_seq_one_letter_code
_entity_poly.pdbx_strand_id
1 'polypeptide(L)'
;MAIGDVYECFIREVGSYIWRDISFDKDTWTNVYEAERVGMFQYLSTWFEFGVITNDSMALVYWVSLNNQICVRYRGCKNVAKTHLIGFEGDVEAARDQSPANMDLQRWNAAIDHFLI
;
A
#
# COMPACT_ATOMS: atom_id res chain seq x y z
N MET A 1 18.57 8.91 15.32
CA MET A 1 17.64 9.21 14.22
C MET A 1 16.62 10.21 14.77
N ALA A 2 16.40 11.34 14.11
CA ALA A 2 15.41 12.31 14.59
C ALA A 2 13.99 11.74 14.40
N ILE A 3 13.01 12.22 15.18
CA ILE A 3 11.62 11.75 15.09
C ILE A 3 11.06 11.92 13.67
N GLY A 4 11.43 13.01 12.98
CA GLY A 4 11.07 13.25 11.58
C GLY A 4 11.61 12.17 10.63
N ASP A 5 12.89 11.78 10.79
CA ASP A 5 13.52 10.77 9.94
C ASP A 5 12.86 9.39 10.12
N VAL A 6 12.50 9.02 11.37
CA VAL A 6 11.78 7.76 11.66
C VAL A 6 10.42 7.76 10.95
N TYR A 7 9.71 8.88 11.00
CA TYR A 7 8.41 9.04 10.37
C TYR A 7 8.50 8.94 8.84
N GLU A 8 9.48 9.61 8.22
CA GLU A 8 9.71 9.50 6.77
C GLU A 8 10.07 8.08 6.35
N CYS A 9 10.91 7.38 7.14
CA CYS A 9 11.23 5.98 6.90
C CYS A 9 9.97 5.10 6.98
N PHE A 10 9.14 5.28 8.02
CA PHE A 10 7.89 4.54 8.16
C PHE A 10 6.99 4.70 6.93
N ILE A 11 6.77 5.95 6.51
CA ILE A 11 5.90 6.25 5.39
C ILE A 11 6.46 5.70 4.06
N ARG A 12 7.77 5.71 3.88
CA ARG A 12 8.44 5.10 2.72
C ARG A 12 8.27 3.59 2.70
N GLU A 13 8.45 2.93 3.84
CA GLU A 13 8.28 1.48 3.95
C GLU A 13 6.83 1.06 3.73
N VAL A 14 5.85 1.81 4.25
CA VAL A 14 4.43 1.60 3.96
C VAL A 14 4.15 1.67 2.46
N GLY A 15 4.63 2.72 1.79
CA GLY A 15 4.43 2.86 0.33
C GLY A 15 5.09 1.73 -0.46
N SER A 16 6.31 1.34 -0.07
CA SER A 16 7.07 0.27 -0.74
C SER A 16 6.41 -1.09 -0.54
N TYR A 17 5.96 -1.39 0.68
CA TYR A 17 5.20 -2.59 0.96
C TYR A 17 3.89 -2.58 0.19
N ILE A 18 3.10 -1.52 0.21
CA ILE A 18 1.84 -1.47 -0.54
C ILE A 18 2.06 -1.73 -2.04
N TRP A 19 3.07 -1.11 -2.63
CA TRP A 19 3.38 -1.26 -4.06
C TRP A 19 3.73 -2.70 -4.45
N ARG A 20 4.54 -3.38 -3.63
CA ARG A 20 4.97 -4.76 -3.87
C ARG A 20 3.90 -5.76 -3.47
N ASP A 21 3.41 -5.57 -2.25
CA ASP A 21 2.52 -6.25 -1.29
C ASP A 21 1.03 -6.42 -1.55
N ILE A 22 0.41 -5.41 -2.17
CA ILE A 22 -1.03 -5.21 -2.06
C ILE A 22 -1.62 -5.08 -3.45
N SER A 23 -2.64 -5.89 -3.73
CA SER A 23 -3.42 -5.77 -4.96
C SER A 23 -4.21 -4.46 -4.95
N PHE A 24 -4.29 -3.80 -6.10
CA PHE A 24 -5.08 -2.57 -6.27
C PHE A 24 -6.51 -2.82 -6.76
N ASP A 25 -7.02 -4.03 -6.51
CA ASP A 25 -8.37 -4.52 -6.84
C ASP A 25 -9.44 -4.08 -5.83
N LYS A 26 -9.06 -3.32 -4.80
CA LYS A 26 -9.99 -2.77 -3.79
C LYS A 26 -10.07 -1.25 -3.90
N ASP A 27 -11.26 -0.68 -3.73
CA ASP A 27 -11.43 0.78 -3.86
C ASP A 27 -10.72 1.57 -2.77
N THR A 28 -10.72 1.06 -1.54
CA THR A 28 -10.14 1.71 -0.38
C THR A 28 -9.28 0.76 0.43
N TRP A 29 -8.32 1.31 1.18
CA TRP A 29 -7.49 0.54 2.12
C TRP A 29 -8.33 -0.26 3.11
N THR A 30 -9.48 0.26 3.55
CA THR A 30 -10.37 -0.44 4.48
C THR A 30 -10.94 -1.75 3.91
N ASN A 31 -10.99 -1.88 2.59
CA ASN A 31 -11.53 -3.04 1.89
C ASN A 31 -10.45 -4.07 1.52
N VAL A 32 -9.16 -3.74 1.73
CA VAL A 32 -8.04 -4.68 1.62
C VAL A 32 -8.22 -5.79 2.66
N TYR A 33 -7.93 -7.03 2.27
CA TYR A 33 -8.15 -8.17 3.14
C TYR A 33 -7.40 -7.99 4.46
N GLU A 34 -8.05 -8.37 5.56
CA GLU A 34 -7.46 -8.19 6.90
C GLU A 34 -6.09 -8.87 7.01
N ALA A 35 -5.94 -10.07 6.44
CA ALA A 35 -4.66 -10.79 6.41
C ALA A 35 -3.53 -9.99 5.75
N GLU A 36 -3.81 -9.26 4.66
CA GLU A 36 -2.81 -8.43 3.97
C GLU A 36 -2.47 -7.19 4.78
N ARG A 37 -3.48 -6.55 5.40
CA ARG A 37 -3.28 -5.41 6.30
C ARG A 37 -2.45 -5.80 7.51
N VAL A 38 -2.75 -6.94 8.13
CA VAL A 38 -2.00 -7.51 9.25
C VAL A 38 -0.58 -7.87 8.82
N GLY A 39 -0.41 -8.48 7.64
CA GLY A 39 0.90 -8.81 7.09
C GLY A 39 1.81 -7.59 6.93
N MET A 40 1.25 -6.44 6.50
CA MET A 40 2.00 -5.18 6.45
C MET A 40 2.49 -4.75 7.84
N PHE A 41 1.64 -4.80 8.86
CA PHE A 41 2.05 -4.43 10.23
C PHE A 41 3.09 -5.40 10.80
N GLN A 42 3.01 -6.69 10.48
CA GLN A 42 4.03 -7.68 10.83
C GLN A 42 5.36 -7.43 10.10
N TYR A 43 5.32 -7.03 8.83
CA TYR A 43 6.52 -6.61 8.11
C TYR A 43 7.15 -5.38 8.77
N LEU A 44 6.34 -4.35 9.05
CA LEU A 44 6.82 -3.11 9.65
C LEU A 44 7.34 -3.31 11.08
N SER A 45 6.82 -4.27 11.83
CA SER A 45 7.27 -4.52 13.21
C SER A 45 8.70 -5.05 13.30
N THR A 46 9.29 -5.47 12.17
CA THR A 46 10.72 -5.79 12.10
C THR A 46 11.62 -4.56 12.21
N TRP A 47 11.10 -3.37 11.94
CA TRP A 47 11.83 -2.10 11.94
C TRP A 47 11.24 -1.06 12.91
N PHE A 48 9.96 -1.17 13.27
CA PHE A 48 9.22 -0.18 14.07
C PHE A 48 8.57 -0.82 15.31
N GLU A 49 8.81 -0.24 16.48
CA GLU A 49 8.32 -0.76 17.76
C GLU A 49 6.90 -0.25 18.08
N PHE A 50 5.87 -0.92 17.55
CA PHE A 50 4.47 -0.54 17.79
C PHE A 50 4.02 -0.69 19.25
N GLY A 51 4.74 -1.46 20.07
CA GLY A 51 4.45 -1.60 21.50
C GLY A 51 4.50 -0.27 22.25
N VAL A 52 5.38 0.64 21.82
CA VAL A 52 5.49 1.99 22.40
C VAL A 52 4.21 2.79 22.16
N ILE A 53 3.63 2.70 20.97
CA ILE A 53 2.39 3.42 20.61
C ILE A 53 1.21 2.86 21.41
N THR A 54 1.10 1.54 21.52
CA THR A 54 -0.04 0.89 22.19
C THR A 54 -0.10 1.18 23.68
N ASN A 55 1.04 1.42 24.33
CA ASN A 55 1.13 1.72 25.76
C ASN A 55 1.00 3.23 26.08
N ASP A 56 0.93 4.09 25.06
CA ASP A 56 0.81 5.54 25.22
C ASP A 56 -0.64 5.94 25.56
N SER A 57 -0.83 6.96 26.39
CA SER A 57 -2.16 7.47 26.74
C SER A 57 -2.93 8.04 25.54
N MET A 58 -2.23 8.43 24.48
CA MET A 58 -2.75 8.92 23.20
C MET A 58 -2.76 7.87 22.10
N ALA A 59 -2.58 6.58 22.41
CA ALA A 59 -2.52 5.47 21.46
C ALA A 59 -3.61 5.54 20.37
N LEU A 60 -4.87 5.79 20.76
CA LEU A 60 -6.00 5.86 19.82
C LEU A 60 -5.78 6.95 18.76
N VAL A 61 -5.30 8.13 19.16
CA VAL A 61 -5.05 9.25 18.25
C VAL A 61 -3.91 8.93 17.30
N TYR A 62 -2.85 8.29 17.79
CA TYR A 62 -1.73 7.85 16.96
C TYR A 62 -2.15 6.79 15.95
N TRP A 63 -2.93 5.79 16.36
CA TRP A 63 -3.45 4.77 15.45
C TRP A 63 -4.37 5.33 14.37
N VAL A 64 -5.23 6.29 14.70
CA VAL A 64 -6.06 6.99 13.72
C VAL A 64 -5.20 7.77 12.72
N SER A 65 -4.20 8.50 13.21
CA SER A 65 -3.28 9.25 12.36
C SER A 65 -2.49 8.34 11.41
N LEU A 66 -1.96 7.23 11.93
CA LEU A 66 -1.25 6.22 11.14
C LEU A 66 -2.14 5.60 10.07
N ASN A 67 -3.36 5.17 10.44
CA ASN A 67 -4.31 4.61 9.47
C ASN A 67 -4.66 5.62 8.38
N ASN A 68 -4.83 6.89 8.70
CA ASN A 68 -5.07 7.93 7.70
C ASN A 68 -3.90 8.05 6.71
N GLN A 69 -2.66 7.99 7.18
CA GLN A 69 -1.48 8.04 6.32
C GLN A 69 -1.36 6.82 5.42
N ILE A 70 -1.65 5.62 5.94
CA ILE A 70 -1.71 4.39 5.14
C ILE A 70 -2.79 4.51 4.05
N CYS A 71 -3.98 5.01 4.39
CA CYS A 71 -5.05 5.27 3.41
C CYS A 71 -4.63 6.27 2.32
N VAL A 72 -3.84 7.29 2.66
CA VAL A 72 -3.29 8.26 1.69
C VAL A 72 -2.26 7.57 0.79
N ARG A 73 -1.37 6.74 1.36
CA ARG A 73 -0.36 6.02 0.58
C ARG A 73 -0.96 4.99 -0.35
N TYR A 74 -1.95 4.22 0.11
CA TYR A 74 -2.69 3.29 -0.73
C TYR A 74 -3.31 3.99 -1.94
N ARG A 75 -4.01 5.10 -1.72
CA ARG A 75 -4.59 5.91 -2.81
C ARG A 75 -3.52 6.43 -3.77
N GLY A 76 -2.39 6.89 -3.25
CA GLY A 76 -1.26 7.33 -4.07
C GLY A 76 -0.73 6.23 -4.98
N CYS A 77 -0.39 5.07 -4.42
CA CYS A 77 0.09 3.91 -5.19
C CYS A 77 -0.95 3.43 -6.21
N LYS A 78 -2.22 3.37 -5.81
CA LYS A 78 -3.34 2.99 -6.69
C LYS A 78 -3.46 3.93 -7.89
N ASN A 79 -3.33 5.24 -7.67
CA ASN A 79 -3.35 6.22 -8.76
C ASN A 79 -2.15 6.06 -9.69
N VAL A 80 -0.96 5.81 -9.15
CA VAL A 80 0.23 5.52 -9.97
C VAL A 80 0.02 4.28 -10.84
N ALA A 81 -0.52 3.19 -10.27
CA ALA A 81 -0.85 1.98 -11.03
C ALA A 81 -1.86 2.28 -12.15
N LYS A 82 -2.93 3.04 -11.84
CA LYS A 82 -3.92 3.46 -12.85
C LYS A 82 -3.29 4.30 -13.97
N THR A 83 -2.34 5.19 -13.66
CA THR A 83 -1.62 5.97 -14.68
C THR A 83 -0.78 5.09 -15.60
N HIS A 84 -0.22 3.98 -15.12
CA HIS A 84 0.50 3.02 -15.98
C HIS A 84 -0.41 2.30 -16.98
N LEU A 85 -1.73 2.26 -16.72
CA LEU A 85 -2.71 1.61 -17.59
C LEU A 85 -3.30 2.53 -18.66
N ILE A 86 -2.97 3.83 -18.64
CA ILE A 86 -3.43 4.77 -19.66
C ILE A 86 -2.83 4.39 -21.02
N GLY A 87 -3.67 4.24 -22.03
CA GLY A 87 -3.26 3.83 -23.38
C GLY A 87 -3.38 2.34 -23.65
N PHE A 88 -3.78 1.53 -22.66
CA PHE A 88 -4.08 0.10 -22.82
C PHE A 88 -5.59 -0.18 -22.90
N GLU A 89 -6.42 0.85 -23.07
CA GLU A 89 -7.86 0.67 -23.21
C GLU A 89 -8.18 -0.20 -24.45
N GLY A 90 -8.62 -1.44 -24.21
CA GLY A 90 -8.91 -2.42 -25.26
C GLY A 90 -7.76 -3.39 -25.59
N ASP A 91 -6.59 -3.27 -24.94
CA ASP A 91 -5.46 -4.20 -25.08
C ASP A 91 -4.95 -4.67 -23.71
N VAL A 92 -5.75 -5.53 -23.07
CA VAL A 92 -5.50 -6.08 -21.73
C VAL A 92 -4.23 -6.93 -21.70
N GLU A 93 -3.94 -7.69 -22.76
CA GLU A 93 -2.76 -8.56 -22.78
C GLU A 93 -1.46 -7.72 -22.87
N ALA A 94 -1.45 -6.65 -23.66
CA ALA A 94 -0.30 -5.74 -23.68
C ALA A 94 -0.07 -5.05 -22.32
N ALA A 95 -1.13 -4.76 -21.56
CA ALA A 95 -1.00 -4.23 -20.20
C ALA A 95 -0.34 -5.25 -19.24
N ARG A 96 -0.68 -6.53 -19.36
CA ARG A 96 -0.12 -7.61 -18.51
C ARG A 96 1.39 -7.79 -18.72
N ASP A 97 1.86 -7.62 -19.94
CA ASP A 97 3.29 -7.67 -20.28
C ASP A 97 4.09 -6.48 -19.74
N GLN A 98 3.43 -5.38 -19.38
CA GLN A 98 4.05 -4.17 -18.86
C GLN A 98 3.89 -4.00 -17.34
N SER A 99 4.15 -5.09 -16.60
CA SER A 99 4.15 -5.03 -15.14
C SER A 99 5.17 -4.02 -14.61
N PRO A 100 4.75 -3.09 -13.73
CA PRO A 100 5.67 -2.14 -13.13
C PRO A 100 6.76 -2.81 -12.28
N ALA A 101 7.94 -2.18 -12.23
CA ALA A 101 9.06 -2.71 -11.47
C ALA A 101 8.71 -2.91 -9.98
N ASN A 102 9.14 -4.06 -9.42
CA ASN A 102 8.94 -4.46 -8.03
C ASN A 102 7.47 -4.71 -7.61
N MET A 103 6.55 -4.81 -8.57
CA MET A 103 5.20 -5.29 -8.34
C MET A 103 5.11 -6.78 -8.67
N ASP A 104 4.38 -7.54 -7.86
CA ASP A 104 4.07 -8.94 -8.18
C ASP A 104 3.09 -9.03 -9.36
N LEU A 105 3.34 -9.98 -10.27
CA LEU A 105 2.55 -10.14 -11.50
C LEU A 105 1.08 -10.49 -11.21
N GLN A 106 0.79 -11.29 -10.18
CA GLN A 106 -0.59 -11.64 -9.83
C GLN A 106 -1.35 -10.40 -9.34
N ARG A 107 -0.68 -9.56 -8.54
CA ARG A 107 -1.24 -8.30 -8.04
C ARG A 107 -1.45 -7.28 -9.14
N TRP A 108 -0.52 -7.23 -10.11
CA TRP A 108 -0.66 -6.41 -11.30
C TRP A 108 -1.85 -6.85 -12.15
N ASN A 109 -1.99 -8.16 -12.40
CA ASN A 109 -3.14 -8.70 -13.12
C ASN A 109 -4.46 -8.38 -12.43
N ALA A 110 -4.52 -8.51 -11.11
CA ALA A 110 -5.70 -8.13 -10.33
C ALA A 110 -6.05 -6.64 -10.46
N ALA A 111 -5.03 -5.77 -10.52
CA ALA A 111 -5.24 -4.33 -10.76
C ALA A 111 -5.79 -4.08 -12.17
N ILE A 112 -5.24 -4.73 -13.20
CA ILE A 112 -5.73 -4.65 -14.59
C ILE A 112 -7.20 -5.08 -14.68
N ASP A 113 -7.53 -6.24 -14.13
CA ASP A 113 -8.88 -6.80 -14.15
C ASP A 113 -9.88 -5.88 -13.42
N HIS A 114 -9.42 -5.09 -12.43
CA HIS A 114 -10.25 -4.11 -11.73
C HIS A 114 -10.40 -2.78 -12.47
N PHE A 115 -9.41 -2.38 -13.28
CA PHE A 115 -9.35 -1.05 -13.88
C PHE A 115 -9.77 -0.98 -15.34
N LEU A 116 -9.55 -2.05 -16.11
CA LEU A 116 -9.73 -2.06 -17.57
C LEU A 116 -10.89 -2.95 -18.04
N ILE A 117 -11.44 -3.79 -17.16
CA ILE A 117 -12.59 -4.68 -17.44
C ILE A 117 -13.83 -4.13 -16.76
#